data_AF-A0AA95RQ38-F1
#
_entry.id   AF-A0AA95RQ38-F1
#
_cell.length_a   1.000
_cell.length_b   1.000
_cell.length_c   1.000
_cell.angle_alpha   90.00
_cell.angle_beta   90.00
_cell.angle_gamma   90.00
#
_symmetry.space_group_name_H-M   'P 1'
#
loop_
_entity.id
_entity.type
_entity.pdbx_description
1 polymer ?
#
loop_
_entity_poly.entity_id
_entity_poly.type
_entity_poly.pdbx_seq_one_letter_code
_entity_poly.pdbx_strand_id
1 'polypeptide(L)' 'MNFSEITIGIRVRIITGFHTGRIGIVLAKRTQTVLLDIGEPLLISEPPEHLEPAPEDPLPPGWEEVEI' A
#
# COMPACT_ATOMS: atom_id res chain seq x y z
N MET A 1 -7.27 -0.93 7.78
CA MET A 1 -6.95 -2.35 7.51
C MET A 1 -6.48 -3.01 8.81
N ASN A 2 -6.64 -4.33 9.01
CA ASN A 2 -6.04 -4.95 10.20
C ASN A 2 -4.53 -5.11 10.03
N PHE A 3 -3.77 -4.90 11.11
CA PHE A 3 -2.32 -5.07 11.08
C PHE A 3 -1.89 -6.48 10.64
N SER A 4 -2.67 -7.52 10.93
CA SER A 4 -2.40 -8.90 10.50
C SER A 4 -2.49 -9.12 8.99
N GLU A 5 -3.27 -8.31 8.28
CA GLU A 5 -3.50 -8.44 6.83
C GLU A 5 -2.40 -7.73 6.02
N ILE A 6 -1.61 -6.86 6.66
CA ILE A 6 -0.57 -6.09 6.00
C ILE A 6 0.64 -6.98 5.70
N THR A 7 0.91 -7.12 4.41
CA THR A 7 2.05 -7.85 3.84
C THR A 7 2.98 -6.85 3.14
N ILE A 8 4.28 -7.11 3.14
CA ILE A 8 5.25 -6.28 2.41
C ILE A 8 4.97 -6.42 0.90
N GLY A 9 5.04 -5.30 0.18
CA GLY A 9 4.82 -5.23 -1.27
C GLY A 9 3.39 -4.92 -1.68
N ILE A 10 2.41 -4.98 -0.77
CA ILE A 10 1.02 -4.63 -1.12
C ILE A 10 0.88 -3.13 -1.34
N ARG A 11 -0.02 -2.77 -2.26
CA ARG A 11 -0.45 -1.38 -2.47
C ARG A 11 -1.55 -1.03 -1.48
N VAL A 12 -1.40 0.10 -0.82
CA VAL A 12 -2.38 0.65 0.10
C VAL A 12 -2.70 2.09 -0.27
N ARG A 13 -3.91 2.52 0.02
CA ARG A 13 -4.31 3.93 -0.01
C ARG A 13 -4.38 4.46 1.42
N ILE A 14 -3.85 5.66 1.63
CA ILE A 14 -3.99 6.40 2.88
C ILE A 14 -5.36 7.09 2.90
N ILE A 15 -6.17 6.82 3.91
CA ILE A 15 -7.56 7.31 4.01
C ILE A 15 -7.74 8.39 5.07
N THR A 16 -6.70 8.75 5.81
CA THR A 16 -6.78 9.73 6.91
C THR A 16 -5.45 10.49 7.05
N GLY A 17 -5.50 11.74 7.51
CA GLY A 17 -4.32 12.58 7.76
C GLY A 17 -3.86 13.40 6.55
N PHE A 18 -2.64 13.93 6.62
CA PHE A 18 -2.09 14.87 5.63
C PHE A 18 -1.90 14.25 4.24
N HIS A 19 -1.58 12.95 4.18
CA HIS A 19 -1.33 12.22 2.94
C HIS A 19 -2.56 11.49 2.40
N THR A 20 -3.77 11.88 2.84
CA THR A 20 -5.04 11.26 2.40
C THR A 20 -5.17 11.25 0.87
N GLY A 21 -5.61 10.12 0.34
CA GLY A 21 -5.81 9.88 -1.10
C GLY A 21 -4.56 9.35 -1.82
N ARG A 22 -3.38 9.39 -1.19
CA ARG A 22 -2.16 8.86 -1.80
C ARG A 22 -2.10 7.33 -1.73
N ILE A 23 -1.51 6.75 -2.77
CA ILE A 23 -1.23 5.33 -2.85
C ILE A 23 0.25 5.11 -2.54
N GLY A 24 0.55 4.10 -1.74
CA GLY A 24 1.90 3.68 -1.44
C GLY A 24 2.07 2.18 -1.39
N ILE A 25 3.31 1.74 -1.42
CA ILE A 25 3.71 0.33 -1.29
C ILE A 25 4.24 0.10 0.12
N VAL A 26 3.79 -0.97 0.76
CA VAL A 26 4.29 -1.37 2.07
C VAL A 26 5.71 -1.87 1.95
N LEU A 27 6.66 -1.15 2.56
CA LEU A 27 8.07 -1.55 2.60
C LEU A 27 8.43 -2.34 3.86
N ALA A 28 7.85 -1.96 5.00
CA ALA A 28 8.15 -2.60 6.27
C ALA A 28 7.01 -2.47 7.27
N LYS A 29 6.94 -3.46 8.17
CA LYS A 29 6.02 -3.49 9.29
C LYS A 29 6.78 -3.20 10.59
N ARG A 30 6.35 -2.18 11.33
CA ARG A 30 6.84 -1.85 12.67
C ARG A 30 5.76 -2.14 13.69
N THR A 31 6.09 -2.13 14.98
CA THR A 31 5.18 -2.54 16.08
C THR A 31 3.77 -1.92 16.01
N GLN A 32 3.64 -0.67 15.56
CA GLN A 32 2.35 0.05 15.49
C GLN A 32 2.12 0.77 14.16
N THR A 33 3.08 0.74 13.24
CA THR A 33 3.02 1.51 11.99
C THR A 33 3.56 0.71 10.82
N VAL A 34 3.22 1.17 9.64
CA VAL A 34 3.67 0.63 8.37
C VAL A 34 4.50 1.70 7.68
N LEU A 35 5.70 1.33 7.23
CA LEU A 35 6.53 2.20 6.41
C LEU A 35 6.10 2.06 4.95
N LEU A 36 5.77 3.18 4.31
CA LEU A 36 5.24 3.26 2.96
C LEU A 36 6.20 4.05 2.07
N ASP A 37 6.35 3.57 0.84
CA ASP A 37 6.84 4.36 -0.28
C ASP A 37 5.65 4.89 -1.07
N ILE A 38 5.54 6.22 -1.20
CA ILE A 38 4.47 6.88 -1.95
C ILE A 38 4.98 7.54 -3.26
N GLY A 39 6.19 7.21 -3.71
CA GLY A 39 6.80 7.82 -4.89
C GLY A 39 7.30 9.25 -4.65
N GLU A 40 7.48 9.65 -3.40
CA GLU A 40 8.07 10.93 -3.01
C GLU A 40 9.46 10.72 -2.38
N PRO A 41 10.29 11.77 -2.28
CA PRO A 41 11.65 11.65 -1.72
C PRO A 41 11.72 11.12 -0.29
N LEU A 42 10.62 11.20 0.47
CA LEU A 42 10.54 10.76 1.86
C LEU A 42 9.56 9.60 2.01
N LEU A 43 9.99 8.58 2.76
CA LEU A 43 9.14 7.48 3.20
C LEU A 43 8.24 7.94 4.35
N ILE A 44 7.04 7.38 4.41
CA ILE A 44 6.02 7.78 5.38
C ILE A 44 5.69 6.61 6.29
N SER A 45 5.51 6.87 7.57
CA SER A 45 4.97 5.87 8.51
C SER A 45 3.52 6.19 8.84
N GLU A 46 2.61 5.26 8.56
CA GLU A 46 1.19 5.40 8.87
C GLU A 46 0.69 4.25 9.76
N PRO A 47 -0.25 4.52 10.68
CA PRO A 47 -1.00 3.48 11.37
C PRO A 47 -1.83 2.63 10.39
N PRO A 48 -1.96 1.32 10.63
CA PRO A 48 -2.79 0.41 9.84
C PRO A 48 -4.25 0.84 9.67
N GLU A 49 -4.81 1.48 10.70
CA GLU A 49 -6.18 2.02 10.69
C GLU A 49 -6.37 3.14 9.67
N HIS A 50 -5.30 3.81 9.23
CA HIS A 50 -5.34 4.85 8.20
C HIS A 50 -5.16 4.28 6.79
N LEU A 51 -5.11 2.96 6.63
CA LEU A 51 -4.82 2.31 5.36
C LEU A 51 -5.98 1.43 4.90
N GLU A 52 -6.24 1.45 3.59
CA GLU A 52 -7.08 0.49 2.90
C GLU A 52 -6.30 -0.17 1.75
N PRO A 53 -6.61 -1.42 1.36
CA PRO A 53 -6.05 -2.01 0.15
C PRO A 53 -6.33 -1.13 -1.06
N ALA A 54 -5.30 -0.83 -1.83
CA ALA A 54 -5.47 -0.19 -3.14
C ALA A 54 -5.50 -1.27 -4.23
N PRO A 55 -6.37 -1.14 -5.24
CA PRO A 55 -6.34 -2.05 -6.37
C PRO A 55 -4.97 -2.01 -7.05
N GLU A 56 -4.54 -3.17 -7.53
CA GLU A 56 -3.40 -3.26 -8.44
C GLU A 56 -3.75 -2.55 -9.74
N ASP A 57 -2.74 -2.00 -10.41
CA ASP A 57 -2.97 -1.41 -11.72
C ASP A 57 -3.46 -2.52 -12.65
N PRO A 58 -4.51 -2.26 -13.46
CA PRO A 58 -4.97 -3.25 -14.41
C PRO A 58 -3.80 -3.63 -15.32
N LEU A 59 -3.63 -4.93 -15.55
CA LEU A 59 -2.64 -5.43 -16.49
C LEU A 59 -2.86 -4.74 -17.84
N PRO A 60 -1.77 -4.34 -18.54
CA PRO A 60 -1.92 -3.82 -19.89
C PRO A 60 -2.64 -4.84 -20.78
N PRO A 61 -3.45 -4.41 -21.75
CA PRO A 61 -4.11 -5.33 -22.67
C PRO A 61 -3.11 -6.30 -23.30
N GLY A 62 -3.40 -7.61 -23.23
CA GLY A 62 -2.51 -8.66 -23.75
C GLY A 62 -1.52 -9.27 -22.75
N TRP A 63 -1.54 -8.82 -21.49
CA TRP A 63 -0.81 -9.43 -20.36
C TRP A 63 -1.71 -10.29 -19.48
N GLU A 64 -2.76 -10.89 -20.05
CA GLU A 64 -3.64 -11.81 -19.32
C GLU A 64 -2.81 -12.98 -18.78
N GLU A 65 -3.00 -13.33 -17.51
CA GLU A 65 -2.33 -14.49 -16.91
C GLU A 65 -2.76 -15.75 -17.66
N VAL A 66 -1.79 -16.42 -18.28
CA VAL A 66 -2.01 -17.74 -18.88
C VAL A 66 -1.76 -18.76 -17.78
N GLU A 67 -2.78 -19.51 -17.37
CA GLU A 67 -2.58 -20.72 -16.56
C GLU A 67 -1.71 -21.71 -17.37
N ILE A 68 -0.54 -22.05 -16.83
CA ILE A 68 0.40 -23.03 -17.41
C ILE A 68 0.21 -24.40 -16.78
#